data_AF-A0A7S2SUR9-F1
#
_entry.id   AF-A0A7S2SUR9-F1
#
_cell.length_a   1.000
_cell.length_b   1.000
_cell.length_c   1.000
_cell.angle_alpha   90.00
_cell.angle_beta   90.00
_cell.angle_gamma   90.00
#
_symmetry.space_group_name_H-M   'P 1'
#
loop_
_entity.id
_entity.type
_entity.pdbx_description
1 polymer ?
#
loop_
_entity_poly.entity_id
_entity_poly.type
_entity_poly.pdbx_seq_one_letter_code
_entity_poly.pdbx_strand_id
1 'polypeptide(L)'
;GSSLRARKGLAELFGPSGVTIKSPELDLLTDQLFSPGEDDDYSPLHEQAQQHMIRLMSEDEDHIKLIAVEDSPLRGPQGPSDKQTGDASLESPSHEIYQRALRESASLEDQDTTQQAMVNELSRIRVVLRRVLTKIDIDKSKARKSATLTRVQQETIHQTILTLKQQVDQQAMASTLRSEDSMYLEQQLLEKSQALEECIEVVELCEEKQGELEEENDRLQTEVDRLREIVKSREQEILDLKGLADIDDETF
;
A
#
# COMPACT_ATOMS: atom_id res chain seq x y z
N GLY A 1 -35.65 -26.00 5.98
CA GLY A 1 -35.56 -24.54 6.24
C GLY A 1 -34.59 -23.80 5.33
N SER A 2 -33.60 -24.50 4.75
CA SER A 2 -32.48 -23.92 3.99
C SER A 2 -32.82 -23.63 2.51
N SER A 3 -33.67 -24.45 1.89
CA SER A 3 -34.07 -24.33 0.47
C SER A 3 -34.85 -23.04 0.15
N LEU A 4 -35.71 -22.58 1.06
CA LEU A 4 -36.44 -21.30 0.91
C LEU A 4 -35.52 -20.07 0.97
N ARG A 5 -34.36 -20.19 1.62
CA ARG A 5 -33.40 -19.09 1.74
C ARG A 5 -32.55 -18.94 0.47
N ALA A 6 -32.22 -20.05 -0.20
CA ALA A 6 -31.53 -20.03 -1.50
C ALA A 6 -32.42 -19.47 -2.63
N ARG A 7 -33.71 -19.83 -2.66
CA ARG A 7 -34.66 -19.28 -3.64
C ARG A 7 -34.86 -17.76 -3.48
N LYS A 8 -34.69 -17.22 -2.28
CA LYS A 8 -34.80 -15.77 -2.02
C LYS A 8 -33.59 -14.98 -2.52
N GLY A 9 -32.38 -15.56 -2.48
CA GLY A 9 -31.16 -14.89 -2.97
C GLY A 9 -31.10 -14.77 -4.50
N LEU A 10 -31.61 -15.76 -5.24
CA LEU A 10 -31.66 -15.71 -6.71
C LEU A 10 -32.66 -14.67 -7.24
N ALA A 11 -33.75 -14.43 -6.51
CA ALA A 11 -34.74 -13.41 -6.88
C ALA A 11 -34.24 -11.97 -6.64
N GLU A 12 -33.23 -11.77 -5.78
CA GLU A 12 -32.65 -10.45 -5.50
C GLU A 12 -31.54 -10.05 -6.50
N LEU A 13 -31.02 -11.00 -7.29
CA LEU A 13 -30.05 -10.75 -8.37
C LEU A 13 -30.70 -10.17 -9.64
N PHE A 14 -32.00 -10.39 -9.83
CA PHE A 14 -32.78 -9.77 -10.89
C PHE A 14 -33.60 -8.63 -10.27
N GLY A 15 -33.17 -7.40 -10.51
CA GLY A 15 -33.76 -6.20 -9.90
C GLY A 15 -35.27 -6.01 -10.10
N PRO A 16 -35.85 -4.91 -9.60
CA PRO A 16 -37.30 -4.72 -9.42
C PRO A 16 -38.16 -4.70 -10.71
N SER A 17 -37.56 -4.85 -11.89
CA SER A 17 -38.26 -5.10 -13.15
C SER A 17 -38.65 -6.58 -13.25
N GLY A 18 -39.65 -6.98 -12.47
CA GLY A 18 -40.14 -8.35 -12.38
C GLY A 18 -40.69 -8.90 -13.69
N VAL A 19 -39.84 -9.57 -14.48
CA VAL A 19 -40.27 -10.55 -15.48
C VAL A 19 -40.13 -11.93 -14.84
N THR A 20 -41.20 -12.40 -14.22
CA THR A 20 -41.30 -13.78 -13.77
C THR A 20 -41.61 -14.66 -14.97
N ILE A 21 -40.56 -15.16 -15.64
CA ILE A 21 -40.71 -16.21 -16.65
C ILE A 21 -41.08 -17.48 -15.90
N LYS A 22 -42.38 -17.76 -15.76
CA LYS A 22 -42.88 -19.03 -15.26
C LYS A 22 -42.76 -20.06 -16.37
N SER A 23 -41.54 -20.56 -16.61
CA SER A 23 -41.35 -21.73 -17.45
C SER A 23 -41.39 -22.98 -16.57
N PRO A 24 -42.35 -23.90 -16.78
CA PRO A 24 -42.39 -25.18 -16.06
C PRO A 24 -41.16 -26.06 -16.32
N GLU A 25 -40.38 -25.77 -17.37
CA GLU A 25 -39.13 -26.46 -17.70
C GLU A 25 -37.97 -26.01 -16.79
N LEU A 26 -37.97 -24.75 -16.35
CA LEU A 26 -36.99 -24.23 -15.36
C LEU A 26 -37.26 -24.75 -13.94
N ASP A 27 -38.52 -25.00 -13.61
CA ASP A 27 -38.92 -25.61 -12.33
C ASP A 27 -38.43 -27.06 -12.24
N LEU A 28 -38.46 -27.81 -13.36
CA LEU A 28 -37.93 -29.18 -13.43
C LEU A 28 -36.40 -29.26 -13.32
N LEU A 29 -35.68 -28.30 -13.91
CA LEU A 29 -34.22 -28.21 -13.82
C LEU A 29 -33.74 -27.80 -12.42
N THR A 30 -34.46 -26.90 -11.76
CA THR A 30 -34.12 -26.48 -10.39
C THR A 30 -34.45 -27.56 -9.36
N ASP A 31 -35.53 -28.32 -9.53
CA ASP A 31 -35.81 -29.46 -8.66
C ASP A 31 -34.84 -30.64 -8.89
N GLN A 32 -34.25 -30.80 -10.08
CA GLN A 32 -33.16 -31.77 -10.30
C GLN A 32 -31.81 -31.32 -9.74
N LEU A 33 -31.49 -30.02 -9.77
CA LEU A 33 -30.22 -29.49 -9.26
C LEU A 33 -30.20 -29.30 -7.73
N PHE A 34 -31.36 -29.14 -7.11
CA PHE A 34 -31.49 -28.89 -5.66
C PHE A 34 -32.32 -29.95 -4.93
N SER A 35 -32.62 -31.09 -5.56
CA SER A 35 -33.07 -32.26 -4.80
C SER A 35 -31.95 -32.63 -3.81
N PRO A 36 -32.20 -32.54 -2.50
CA PRO A 36 -31.23 -33.01 -1.52
C PRO A 36 -31.18 -34.53 -1.69
N GLY A 37 -30.13 -35.03 -2.33
CA GLY A 37 -29.78 -36.44 -2.21
C GLY A 37 -29.58 -36.69 -0.71
N GLU A 38 -30.41 -37.57 -0.15
CA GLU A 38 -30.36 -38.01 1.26
C GLU A 38 -29.16 -38.93 1.54
N ASP A 39 -28.02 -38.70 0.86
CA ASP A 39 -26.78 -39.41 1.12
C ASP A 39 -25.82 -38.46 1.83
N ASP A 40 -25.88 -38.52 3.17
CA ASP A 40 -25.02 -37.86 4.15
C ASP A 40 -23.54 -38.32 4.07
N ASP A 41 -22.93 -38.26 2.89
CA ASP A 41 -21.47 -38.36 2.74
C ASP A 41 -20.92 -36.98 2.40
N TYR A 42 -20.89 -36.12 3.42
CA TYR A 42 -20.05 -34.92 3.42
C TYR A 42 -18.61 -35.36 3.15
N SER A 43 -18.19 -35.20 1.90
CA SER A 43 -16.84 -35.54 1.47
C SER A 43 -15.82 -34.79 2.35
N PRO A 44 -14.77 -35.45 2.88
CA PRO A 44 -13.72 -34.82 3.70
C PRO A 44 -13.11 -33.56 3.05
N LEU A 45 -13.19 -33.48 1.72
CA LEU A 45 -12.75 -32.34 0.93
C LEU A 45 -13.57 -31.07 1.21
N HIS A 46 -14.88 -31.20 1.48
CA HIS A 46 -15.75 -30.08 1.78
C HIS A 46 -15.46 -29.51 3.18
N GLU A 47 -15.21 -30.38 4.16
CA GLU A 47 -14.82 -29.96 5.51
C GLU A 47 -13.44 -29.28 5.49
N GLN A 48 -12.50 -29.80 4.70
CA GLN A 48 -11.19 -29.16 4.50
C GLN A 48 -11.30 -27.79 3.82
N ALA A 49 -12.18 -27.65 2.83
CA ALA A 49 -12.44 -26.37 2.16
C ALA A 49 -13.11 -25.35 3.10
N GLN A 50 -14.05 -25.79 3.93
CA GLN A 50 -14.68 -24.93 4.95
C GLN A 50 -13.68 -24.47 6.01
N GLN A 51 -12.83 -25.36 6.51
CA GLN A 51 -11.80 -25.00 7.49
C GLN A 51 -10.76 -24.03 6.90
N HIS A 52 -10.42 -24.18 5.61
CA HIS A 52 -9.51 -23.26 4.94
C HIS A 52 -10.14 -21.86 4.76
N MET A 53 -11.42 -21.77 4.39
CA MET A 53 -12.13 -20.47 4.35
C MET A 53 -12.20 -19.80 5.71
N ILE A 54 -12.53 -20.55 6.77
CA ILE A 54 -12.59 -20.01 8.14
C ILE A 54 -11.22 -19.46 8.55
N ARG A 55 -10.13 -20.15 8.20
CA ARG A 55 -8.77 -19.69 8.46
C ARG A 55 -8.46 -18.38 7.76
N LEU A 56 -8.72 -18.29 6.45
CA LEU A 56 -8.50 -17.08 5.66
C LEU A 56 -9.30 -15.89 6.20
N MET A 57 -10.56 -16.11 6.58
CA MET A 57 -11.40 -15.06 7.16
C MET A 57 -10.96 -14.63 8.57
N SER A 58 -10.34 -15.52 9.35
CA SER A 58 -9.83 -15.20 10.69
C SER A 58 -8.49 -14.46 10.67
N GLU A 59 -7.68 -14.65 9.62
CA GLU A 59 -6.38 -13.99 9.48
C GLU A 59 -6.53 -12.53 9.01
N ASP A 60 -7.62 -12.18 8.32
CA ASP A 60 -7.88 -10.80 7.85
C ASP A 60 -8.49 -9.86 8.92
N GLU A 61 -9.16 -10.39 9.96
CA GLU A 61 -9.77 -9.54 11.00
C GLU A 61 -8.74 -8.88 11.94
N ASP A 62 -7.54 -9.45 12.07
CA ASP A 62 -6.47 -8.91 12.93
C ASP A 62 -5.63 -7.82 12.24
N HIS A 63 -5.67 -7.69 10.91
CA HIS A 63 -4.89 -6.70 10.17
C HIS A 63 -5.61 -5.36 9.94
N ILE A 64 -6.94 -5.29 10.12
CA ILE A 64 -7.73 -4.08 9.82
C ILE A 64 -7.80 -3.08 11.01
N LYS A 65 -7.32 -3.43 12.21
CA LYS A 65 -7.41 -2.56 13.40
C LYS A 65 -6.25 -1.57 13.63
N LEU A 66 -5.30 -1.42 12.70
CA LEU A 66 -4.08 -0.64 12.93
C LEU A 66 -3.83 0.56 11.99
N ILE A 67 -4.84 1.02 11.24
CA ILE A 67 -4.73 2.21 10.39
C ILE A 67 -5.85 3.20 10.72
N ALA A 68 -5.77 3.82 11.89
CA ALA A 68 -6.58 4.98 12.23
C ALA A 68 -5.93 5.84 13.32
N VAL A 69 -4.75 6.43 13.07
CA VAL A 69 -4.17 7.47 13.95
C VAL A 69 -3.35 8.49 13.12
N GLU A 70 -3.93 9.71 13.00
CA GLU A 70 -3.34 11.06 13.07
C GLU A 70 -2.49 11.70 11.93
N ASP A 71 -3.10 12.76 11.35
CA ASP A 71 -2.68 14.18 11.28
C ASP A 71 -1.40 14.68 10.55
N SER A 72 -1.63 15.28 9.37
CA SER A 72 -1.38 16.70 8.97
C SER A 72 0.06 17.32 9.08
N PRO A 73 0.29 18.60 8.70
CA PRO A 73 0.84 19.01 7.40
C PRO A 73 2.27 19.62 7.45
N LEU A 74 3.00 19.49 6.33
CA LEU A 74 4.38 20.00 6.15
C LEU A 74 4.44 21.53 6.00
N ARG A 75 5.12 22.20 6.94
CA ARG A 75 5.53 23.62 6.90
C ARG A 75 7.06 23.69 6.74
N GLY A 76 7.54 24.22 5.61
CA GLY A 76 8.98 24.32 5.30
C GLY A 76 9.72 25.45 6.04
N PRO A 77 11.05 25.34 6.26
CA PRO A 77 11.84 26.38 6.91
C PRO A 77 12.49 27.37 5.91
N GLN A 78 12.57 28.62 6.35
CA GLN A 78 13.24 29.77 5.72
C GLN A 78 14.78 29.68 5.80
N GLY A 79 15.48 30.21 4.79
CA GLY A 79 16.94 30.32 4.73
C GLY A 79 17.52 31.55 5.45
N PRO A 80 18.84 31.55 5.76
CA PRO A 80 19.51 32.64 6.48
C PRO A 80 20.17 33.67 5.56
N SER A 81 20.31 34.89 6.09
CA SER A 81 20.94 36.07 5.49
C SER A 81 22.39 36.22 5.95
N ASP A 82 23.32 36.44 5.02
CA ASP A 82 24.71 36.81 5.31
C ASP A 82 24.91 38.33 5.30
N LYS A 83 25.66 38.83 6.29
CA LYS A 83 26.09 40.22 6.44
C LYS A 83 27.59 40.37 6.22
N GLN A 84 27.93 41.52 5.63
CA GLN A 84 29.20 41.99 5.13
C GLN A 84 30.33 42.12 6.17
N THR A 85 31.54 41.97 5.63
CA THR A 85 32.89 42.26 6.14
C THR A 85 33.26 43.75 6.14
N GLY A 86 34.18 44.11 7.04
CA GLY A 86 35.13 45.23 6.94
C GLY A 86 35.56 45.72 8.32
N ASP A 87 36.68 46.38 8.57
CA ASP A 87 38.05 46.42 8.06
C ASP A 87 38.84 47.32 9.06
N ALA A 88 40.18 47.27 9.02
CA ALA A 88 41.13 48.33 9.39
C ALA A 88 41.79 48.44 10.81
N SER A 89 43.14 48.45 10.72
CA SER A 89 44.18 49.31 11.37
C SER A 89 44.47 49.21 12.87
N LEU A 90 45.68 48.78 13.28
CA LEU A 90 47.01 49.46 13.31
C LEU A 90 47.11 50.51 14.43
N GLU A 91 47.97 50.26 15.43
CA GLU A 91 49.07 51.14 15.84
C GLU A 91 49.88 50.55 17.02
N SER A 92 51.20 50.43 16.80
CA SER A 92 52.23 50.26 17.84
C SER A 92 52.59 51.62 18.43
N PRO A 93 53.10 51.65 19.68
CA PRO A 93 54.23 52.56 19.94
C PRO A 93 55.31 51.93 20.83
N SER A 94 56.44 51.62 20.20
CA SER A 94 57.74 51.45 20.85
C SER A 94 58.40 52.83 21.00
N HIS A 95 58.23 53.57 22.11
CA HIS A 95 59.16 54.69 22.39
C HIS A 95 59.20 55.33 23.80
N GLU A 96 58.66 54.72 24.88
CA GLU A 96 58.75 55.36 26.22
C GLU A 96 59.74 54.71 27.20
N ILE A 97 60.41 53.64 26.80
CA ILE A 97 61.25 52.84 27.72
C ILE A 97 62.62 53.49 27.99
N TYR A 98 63.06 54.49 27.22
CA TYR A 98 64.45 54.94 27.24
C TYR A 98 64.78 56.22 28.03
N GLN A 99 63.83 56.92 28.67
CA GLN A 99 64.16 58.25 29.22
C GLN A 99 63.71 58.59 30.65
N ARG A 100 63.14 57.66 31.45
CA ARG A 100 62.50 58.10 32.72
C ARG A 100 63.17 57.84 34.06
N ALA A 101 64.31 57.15 34.21
CA ALA A 101 64.83 57.01 35.59
C ALA A 101 66.32 56.72 35.75
N LEU A 102 67.16 57.32 34.91
CA LEU A 102 68.61 57.45 35.15
C LEU A 102 68.90 58.56 36.19
N ARG A 103 68.10 58.61 37.28
CA ARG A 103 68.04 59.79 38.18
C ARG A 103 67.89 59.53 39.68
N GLU A 104 68.16 58.34 40.19
CA GLU A 104 68.15 58.14 41.66
C GLU A 104 69.33 57.29 42.12
N SER A 105 70.45 57.97 42.40
CA SER A 105 71.57 57.42 43.17
C SER A 105 72.19 58.52 44.03
N ALA A 106 71.59 58.73 45.21
CA ALA A 106 72.12 59.29 46.47
C ALA A 106 70.88 59.56 47.35
N SER A 107 70.57 58.84 48.44
CA SER A 107 71.23 59.06 49.73
C SER A 107 70.51 58.24 50.82
N LEU A 108 71.11 57.13 51.25
CA LEU A 108 71.14 56.52 52.60
C LEU A 108 70.07 56.82 53.69
N GLU A 109 68.77 56.92 53.38
CA GLU A 109 67.65 56.83 54.37
C GLU A 109 66.48 55.90 53.93
N ASP A 110 66.67 55.07 52.90
CA ASP A 110 65.58 54.38 52.18
C ASP A 110 65.34 52.89 52.54
N GLN A 111 65.85 52.39 53.67
CA GLN A 111 65.76 50.95 53.97
C GLN A 111 64.34 50.51 54.40
N ASP A 112 63.61 51.38 55.11
CA ASP A 112 62.21 51.12 55.53
C ASP A 112 61.22 51.34 54.38
N THR A 113 61.46 52.32 53.50
CA THR A 113 60.63 52.58 52.31
C THR A 113 60.79 51.49 51.26
N THR A 114 61.99 50.94 51.08
CA THR A 114 62.25 49.79 50.19
C THR A 114 61.68 48.49 50.74
N GLN A 115 61.77 48.24 52.06
CA GLN A 115 61.07 47.12 52.68
C GLN A 115 59.55 47.25 52.53
N GLN A 116 58.99 48.44 52.75
CA GLN A 116 57.55 48.68 52.59
C GLN A 116 57.10 48.54 51.12
N ALA A 117 57.91 49.00 50.17
CA ALA A 117 57.66 48.82 48.73
C ALA A 117 57.67 47.33 48.34
N MET A 118 58.61 46.54 48.87
CA MET A 118 58.61 45.08 48.67
C MET A 118 57.37 44.41 49.28
N VAL A 119 56.95 44.80 50.49
CA VAL A 119 55.74 44.23 51.12
C VAL A 119 54.48 44.56 50.31
N ASN A 120 54.39 45.78 49.76
CA ASN A 120 53.29 46.19 48.89
C ASN A 120 53.29 45.41 47.57
N GLU A 121 54.46 45.22 46.95
CA GLU A 121 54.57 44.43 45.72
C GLU A 121 54.35 42.94 45.95
N LEU A 122 54.83 42.37 47.06
CA LEU A 122 54.50 40.99 47.45
C LEU A 122 53.00 40.83 47.69
N SER A 123 52.35 41.80 48.31
CA SER A 123 50.89 41.79 48.52
C SER A 123 50.14 41.88 47.19
N ARG A 124 50.59 42.74 46.28
CA ARG A 124 50.04 42.87 44.92
C ARG A 124 50.20 41.58 44.12
N ILE A 125 51.39 40.98 44.13
CA ILE A 125 51.70 39.69 43.49
C ILE A 125 50.79 38.59 44.08
N ARG A 126 50.59 38.58 45.40
CA ARG A 126 49.71 37.60 46.07
C ARG A 126 48.24 37.73 45.65
N VAL A 127 47.75 38.96 45.45
CA VAL A 127 46.39 39.22 44.94
C VAL A 127 46.26 38.77 43.49
N VAL A 128 47.26 39.06 42.65
CA VAL A 128 47.28 38.62 41.24
C VAL A 128 47.31 37.10 41.15
N LEU A 129 48.16 36.43 41.94
CA LEU A 129 48.23 34.96 42.02
C LEU A 129 46.91 34.34 42.45
N ARG A 130 46.24 34.89 43.47
CA ARG A 130 44.90 34.40 43.86
C ARG A 130 43.90 34.52 42.71
N ARG A 131 43.88 35.66 42.00
CA ARG A 131 43.00 35.83 40.84
C ARG A 131 43.30 34.82 39.73
N VAL A 132 44.59 34.61 39.41
CA VAL A 132 45.01 33.65 38.38
C VAL A 132 44.62 32.22 38.77
N LEU A 133 44.86 31.81 40.02
CA LEU A 133 44.47 30.48 40.51
C LEU A 133 42.95 30.28 40.49
N THR A 134 42.17 31.27 40.93
CA THR A 134 40.70 31.18 40.84
C THR A 134 40.20 31.13 39.39
N LYS A 135 40.88 31.81 38.47
CA LYS A 135 40.53 31.79 37.04
C LYS A 135 40.84 30.42 36.44
N ILE A 136 41.98 29.82 36.80
CA ILE A 136 42.35 28.45 36.39
C ILE A 136 41.35 27.41 36.91
N ASP A 137 40.89 27.52 38.16
CA ASP A 137 39.90 26.58 38.71
C ASP A 137 38.51 26.74 38.07
N ILE A 138 38.09 27.98 37.78
CA ILE A 138 36.86 28.25 37.04
C ILE A 138 36.95 27.67 35.62
N ASP A 139 38.06 27.88 34.92
CA ASP A 139 38.25 27.40 33.55
C ASP A 139 38.33 25.87 33.49
N LYS A 140 38.97 25.21 34.47
CA LYS A 140 38.94 23.75 34.62
C LYS A 140 37.53 23.21 34.87
N SER A 141 36.73 23.90 35.68
CA SER A 141 35.34 23.48 35.96
C SER A 141 34.42 23.61 34.73
N LYS A 142 34.62 24.66 33.91
CA LYS A 142 33.90 24.88 32.66
C LYS A 142 34.29 23.88 31.58
N ALA A 143 35.58 23.56 31.44
CA ALA A 143 36.06 22.55 30.52
C ALA A 143 35.50 21.15 30.82
N ARG A 144 35.39 20.77 32.10
CA ARG A 144 34.78 19.49 32.51
C ARG A 144 33.28 19.43 32.21
N LYS A 145 32.52 20.50 32.52
CA LYS A 145 31.08 20.57 32.19
C LYS A 145 30.84 20.54 30.67
N SER A 146 31.69 21.23 29.92
CA SER A 146 31.68 21.19 28.44
C SER A 146 31.93 19.77 27.92
N ALA A 147 33.00 19.10 28.35
CA ALA A 147 33.33 17.75 27.90
C ALA A 147 32.25 16.70 28.26
N THR A 148 31.58 16.86 29.40
CA THR A 148 30.48 15.98 29.81
C THR A 148 29.22 16.23 28.96
N LEU A 149 28.92 17.50 28.65
CA LEU A 149 27.83 17.88 27.75
C LEU A 149 28.07 17.36 26.32
N THR A 150 29.31 17.45 25.81
CA THR A 150 29.67 16.92 24.49
C THR A 150 29.47 15.41 24.43
N ARG A 151 29.85 14.67 25.48
CA ARG A 151 29.66 13.21 25.52
C ARG A 151 28.18 12.80 25.54
N VAL A 152 27.34 13.48 26.34
CA VAL A 152 25.89 13.21 26.39
C VAL A 152 25.22 13.55 25.04
N GLN A 153 25.61 14.66 24.41
CA GLN A 153 25.14 15.00 23.06
C GLN A 153 25.57 13.95 22.04
N GLN A 154 26.80 13.44 22.13
CA GLN A 154 27.33 12.44 21.21
C GLN A 154 26.66 11.06 21.38
N GLU A 155 26.36 10.64 22.62
CA GLU A 155 25.55 9.46 22.90
C GLU A 155 24.11 9.62 22.38
N THR A 156 23.50 10.80 22.56
CA THR A 156 22.15 11.09 22.04
C THR A 156 22.13 11.04 20.51
N ILE A 157 23.13 11.66 19.85
CA ILE A 157 23.27 11.62 18.39
C ILE A 157 23.48 10.17 17.92
N HIS A 158 24.29 9.39 18.61
CA HIS A 158 24.52 7.99 18.27
C HIS A 158 23.23 7.16 18.38
N GLN A 159 22.46 7.37 19.44
CA GLN A 159 21.17 6.71 19.61
C GLN A 159 20.18 7.11 18.50
N THR A 160 20.12 8.40 18.14
CA THR A 160 19.28 8.87 17.03
C THR A 160 19.71 8.25 15.70
N ILE A 161 21.02 8.13 15.44
CA ILE A 161 21.54 7.45 14.23
C ILE A 161 21.10 5.99 14.19
N LEU A 162 21.15 5.27 15.32
CA LEU A 162 20.70 3.88 15.39
C LEU A 162 19.20 3.77 15.12
N THR A 163 18.38 4.64 15.70
CA THR A 163 16.94 4.67 15.45
C THR A 163 16.62 4.99 13.97
N LEU A 164 17.30 5.98 13.39
CA LEU A 164 17.12 6.33 11.98
C LEU A 164 17.55 5.20 11.04
N LYS A 165 18.65 4.49 11.34
CA LYS A 165 19.06 3.30 10.59
C LYS A 165 17.99 2.21 10.65
N GLN A 166 17.46 1.93 11.84
CA GLN A 166 16.40 0.94 12.00
C GLN A 166 15.13 1.33 11.22
N GLN A 167 14.75 2.61 11.21
CA GLN A 167 13.62 3.10 10.43
C GLN A 167 13.85 2.96 8.92
N VAL A 168 15.05 3.25 8.44
CA VAL A 168 15.41 3.06 7.02
C VAL A 168 15.34 1.59 6.63
N ASP A 169 15.87 0.69 7.46
CA ASP A 169 15.83 -0.76 7.19
C ASP A 169 14.37 -1.28 7.18
N GLN A 170 13.54 -0.82 8.11
CA GLN A 170 12.10 -1.12 8.12
C GLN A 170 11.38 -0.61 6.88
N GLN A 171 11.69 0.62 6.44
CA GLN A 171 11.11 1.20 5.23
C GLN A 171 11.57 0.46 3.98
N ALA A 172 12.83 0.02 3.92
CA ALA A 172 13.35 -0.78 2.82
C ALA A 172 12.62 -2.12 2.73
N MET A 173 12.48 -2.84 3.84
CA MET A 173 11.72 -4.10 3.88
C MET A 173 10.25 -3.91 3.46
N ALA A 174 9.59 -2.88 3.98
CA ALA A 174 8.21 -2.58 3.59
C ALA A 174 8.09 -2.19 2.11
N SER A 175 9.10 -1.52 1.54
CA SER A 175 9.13 -1.19 0.12
C SER A 175 9.31 -2.43 -0.75
N THR A 176 10.18 -3.36 -0.34
CA THR A 176 10.36 -4.64 -1.04
C THR A 176 9.07 -5.45 -1.01
N LEU A 177 8.43 -5.59 0.15
CA LEU A 177 7.16 -6.31 0.28
C LEU A 177 6.08 -5.73 -0.63
N ARG A 178 5.89 -4.40 -0.61
CA ARG A 178 4.93 -3.73 -1.52
C ARG A 178 5.26 -3.93 -2.99
N SER A 179 6.55 -4.02 -3.34
CA SER A 179 6.96 -4.29 -4.71
C SER A 179 6.61 -5.72 -5.13
N GLU A 180 6.84 -6.70 -4.24
CA GLU A 180 6.47 -8.10 -4.46
C GLU A 180 4.95 -8.25 -4.60
N ASP A 181 4.17 -7.63 -3.71
CA ASP A 181 2.71 -7.61 -3.80
C ASP A 181 2.22 -6.99 -5.11
N SER A 182 2.82 -5.87 -5.53
CA SER A 182 2.47 -5.22 -6.79
C SER A 182 2.77 -6.11 -7.99
N MET A 183 3.92 -6.79 -8.00
CA MET A 183 4.27 -7.74 -9.08
C MET A 183 3.32 -8.94 -9.10
N TYR A 184 2.96 -9.46 -7.93
CA TYR A 184 2.00 -10.56 -7.82
C TYR A 184 0.62 -10.15 -8.35
N LEU A 185 0.13 -8.97 -7.99
CA LEU A 185 -1.14 -8.43 -8.49
C LEU A 185 -1.10 -8.18 -9.99
N GLU A 186 0.02 -7.69 -10.53
CA GLU A 186 0.21 -7.50 -11.97
C GLU A 186 0.18 -8.84 -12.72
N GLN A 187 0.84 -9.86 -12.18
CA GLN A 187 0.79 -11.21 -12.74
C GLN A 187 -0.64 -11.78 -12.72
N GLN A 188 -1.34 -11.67 -11.59
CA GLN A 188 -2.74 -12.09 -11.48
C GLN A 188 -3.63 -11.37 -12.51
N LEU A 189 -3.43 -10.06 -12.69
CA LEU A 189 -4.19 -9.27 -13.66
C LEU A 189 -3.93 -9.76 -15.09
N LEU A 190 -2.67 -10.08 -15.42
CA LEU A 190 -2.30 -10.66 -16.71
C LEU A 190 -2.97 -12.03 -16.94
N GLU A 191 -2.88 -12.93 -15.96
CA GLU A 191 -3.49 -14.27 -16.03
C GLU A 191 -5.02 -14.17 -16.20
N LYS A 192 -5.67 -13.27 -15.46
CA LYS A 192 -7.12 -13.03 -15.60
C LYS A 192 -7.49 -12.41 -16.94
N SER A 193 -6.64 -11.53 -17.48
CA SER A 193 -6.87 -10.92 -18.80
C SER A 193 -6.78 -11.97 -19.90
N GLN A 194 -5.78 -12.86 -19.84
CA GLN A 194 -5.66 -13.96 -20.78
C GLN A 194 -6.85 -14.93 -20.70
N ALA A 195 -7.27 -15.32 -19.50
CA ALA A 195 -8.43 -16.19 -19.34
C ALA A 195 -9.73 -15.55 -19.88
N LEU A 196 -9.85 -14.22 -19.77
CA LEU A 196 -10.98 -13.49 -20.33
C LEU A 196 -10.95 -13.47 -21.87
N GLU A 197 -9.77 -13.35 -22.47
CA GLU A 197 -9.59 -13.45 -23.92
C GLU A 197 -9.97 -14.86 -24.43
N GLU A 198 -9.51 -15.91 -23.76
CA GLU A 198 -9.89 -17.30 -24.07
C GLU A 198 -11.42 -17.52 -23.94
N CYS A 199 -12.07 -16.89 -22.95
CA CYS A 199 -13.53 -16.96 -22.81
C CYS A 199 -14.26 -16.26 -23.96
N ILE A 200 -13.74 -15.12 -24.44
CA ILE A 200 -14.31 -14.41 -25.59
C ILE A 200 -14.22 -15.29 -26.84
N GLU A 201 -13.07 -15.90 -27.11
CA GLU A 201 -12.90 -16.80 -28.25
C GLU A 201 -13.89 -17.97 -28.22
N VAL A 202 -14.11 -18.57 -27.05
CA VAL A 202 -15.09 -19.65 -26.89
C VAL A 202 -16.52 -19.16 -27.13
N VAL A 203 -16.88 -17.96 -26.65
CA VAL A 203 -18.20 -17.37 -26.89
C VAL A 203 -18.40 -17.10 -28.38
N GLU A 204 -17.43 -16.51 -29.06
CA GLU A 204 -17.49 -16.25 -30.51
C GLU A 204 -17.67 -17.55 -31.30
N LEU A 205 -16.93 -18.61 -30.94
CA LEU A 205 -17.10 -19.93 -31.56
C LEU A 205 -18.49 -20.52 -31.30
N CYS A 206 -19.03 -20.36 -30.09
CA CYS A 206 -20.38 -20.80 -29.77
C CYS A 206 -21.45 -20.04 -30.56
N GLU A 207 -21.29 -18.72 -30.74
CA GLU A 207 -22.19 -17.89 -31.54
C GLU A 207 -22.14 -18.28 -33.03
N GLU A 208 -20.94 -18.54 -33.58
CA GLU A 208 -20.79 -19.05 -34.94
C GLU A 208 -21.51 -20.40 -35.13
N LYS A 209 -21.29 -21.33 -34.19
CA LYS A 209 -21.94 -22.65 -34.22
C LYS A 209 -23.45 -22.57 -34.04
N GLN A 210 -23.93 -21.65 -33.22
CA GLN A 210 -25.36 -21.38 -33.10
C GLN A 210 -25.93 -20.89 -34.43
N GLY A 211 -25.26 -19.95 -35.10
CA GLY A 211 -25.66 -19.47 -36.43
C GLY A 211 -25.72 -20.59 -37.48
N GLU A 212 -24.69 -21.44 -37.55
CA GLU A 212 -24.70 -22.61 -38.45
C GLU A 212 -25.89 -23.55 -38.18
N LEU A 213 -26.23 -23.79 -36.91
CA LEU A 213 -27.35 -24.65 -36.53
C LEU A 213 -28.70 -24.01 -36.85
N GLU A 214 -28.83 -22.70 -36.68
CA GLU A 214 -30.02 -21.94 -37.06
C GLU A 214 -30.24 -21.98 -38.58
N GLU A 215 -29.20 -21.78 -39.38
CA GLU A 215 -29.26 -21.91 -40.85
C GLU A 215 -29.64 -23.32 -41.31
N GLU A 216 -29.06 -24.36 -40.68
CA GLU A 216 -29.40 -25.75 -40.97
C GLU A 216 -30.86 -26.05 -40.61
N ASN A 217 -31.35 -25.54 -39.49
CA ASN A 217 -32.74 -25.71 -39.07
C ASN A 217 -33.69 -25.07 -40.07
N ASP A 218 -33.42 -23.83 -40.51
CA ASP A 218 -34.22 -23.15 -41.53
C ASP A 218 -34.24 -23.92 -42.86
N ARG A 219 -33.10 -24.49 -43.26
CA ARG A 219 -33.00 -25.35 -44.45
C ARG A 219 -33.86 -26.61 -44.30
N LEU A 220 -33.77 -27.29 -43.17
CA LEU A 220 -34.54 -28.50 -42.89
C LEU A 220 -36.04 -28.20 -42.80
N GLN A 221 -36.42 -27.08 -42.19
CA GLN A 221 -37.81 -26.64 -42.10
C GLN A 221 -38.41 -26.41 -43.49
N THR A 222 -37.66 -25.73 -44.36
CA THR A 222 -38.04 -25.53 -45.77
C THR A 222 -38.22 -26.85 -46.51
N GLU A 223 -37.32 -27.81 -46.32
CA GLU A 223 -37.40 -29.13 -46.94
C GLU A 223 -38.59 -29.94 -46.40
N VAL A 224 -38.87 -29.87 -45.10
CA VAL A 224 -40.04 -30.51 -44.47
C VAL A 224 -41.33 -29.95 -45.07
N ASP A 225 -41.45 -28.64 -45.22
CA ASP A 225 -42.64 -28.03 -45.80
C ASP A 225 -42.82 -28.39 -47.28
N ARG A 226 -41.72 -28.45 -48.05
CA ARG A 226 -41.74 -28.97 -49.43
C ARG A 226 -42.23 -30.42 -49.50
N LEU A 227 -41.73 -31.29 -48.62
CA LEU A 227 -42.15 -32.70 -48.57
C LEU A 227 -43.61 -32.84 -48.15
N ARG A 228 -44.08 -32.03 -47.20
CA ARG A 228 -45.50 -31.99 -46.80
C ARG A 228 -46.42 -31.65 -47.97
N GLU A 229 -46.04 -30.67 -48.80
CA GLU A 229 -46.81 -30.33 -50.00
C GLU A 229 -46.86 -31.48 -51.01
N ILE A 230 -45.73 -32.16 -51.23
CA ILE A 230 -45.66 -33.34 -52.12
C ILE A 230 -46.57 -34.45 -51.60
N VAL A 231 -46.49 -34.76 -50.30
CA VAL A 231 -47.34 -35.80 -49.68
C VAL A 231 -48.81 -35.45 -49.86
N LYS A 232 -49.21 -34.21 -49.55
CA LYS A 232 -50.60 -33.74 -49.72
C LYS A 232 -51.08 -33.86 -51.17
N SER A 233 -50.24 -33.52 -52.14
CA SER A 233 -50.53 -33.66 -53.56
C SER A 233 -50.74 -35.13 -53.96
N ARG A 234 -49.89 -36.04 -53.47
CA ARG A 234 -50.02 -37.48 -53.71
C ARG A 234 -51.24 -38.10 -53.03
N GLU A 235 -51.56 -37.67 -51.81
CA GLU A 235 -52.78 -38.09 -51.12
C GLU A 235 -54.02 -37.70 -51.90
N GLN A 236 -54.05 -36.49 -52.46
CA GLN A 236 -55.15 -36.05 -53.33
C GLN A 236 -55.23 -36.89 -54.62
N GLU A 237 -54.10 -37.13 -55.29
CA GLU A 237 -54.05 -37.99 -56.49
C GLU A 237 -54.58 -39.40 -56.19
N ILE A 238 -54.23 -39.97 -55.04
CA ILE A 238 -54.73 -41.29 -54.60
C ILE A 238 -56.25 -41.24 -54.37
N LEU A 239 -56.77 -40.17 -53.76
CA LEU A 239 -58.22 -40.01 -53.55
C LEU A 239 -58.97 -39.90 -54.88
N ASP A 240 -58.43 -39.14 -55.83
CA ASP A 240 -59.01 -38.97 -57.16
C ASP A 240 -59.03 -40.31 -57.92
N LEU A 241 -57.92 -41.07 -57.87
CA LEU A 241 -57.82 -42.39 -58.50
C LEU A 241 -58.76 -43.41 -57.86
N LYS A 242 -58.93 -43.39 -56.53
CA LYS A 242 -59.90 -44.25 -55.83
C LYS A 242 -61.32 -43.92 -56.25
N GLY A 243 -61.67 -42.63 -56.33
CA GLY A 243 -63.00 -42.21 -56.78
C GLY A 243 -63.31 -42.64 -58.21
N LEU A 244 -62.31 -42.67 -59.11
CA LEU A 244 -62.49 -43.21 -60.46
C LEU A 244 -62.68 -44.73 -60.48
N ALA A 245 -61.92 -45.47 -59.66
CA ALA A 245 -62.08 -46.93 -59.55
C ALA A 245 -63.47 -47.31 -59.03
N ASP A 246 -64.00 -46.57 -58.06
CA ASP A 246 -65.34 -46.82 -57.49
C ASP A 246 -66.46 -46.58 -58.54
N ILE A 247 -66.27 -45.69 -59.52
CA ILE A 247 -67.22 -45.44 -60.61
C ILE A 247 -67.23 -46.58 -61.64
N ASP A 248 -66.05 -47.13 -61.95
CA ASP A 248 -65.93 -48.27 -62.87
C ASP A 248 -66.60 -49.53 -62.28
N ASP A 249 -66.59 -49.70 -60.96
CA ASP A 249 -67.28 -50.81 -60.28
C ASP A 249 -68.81 -50.65 -60.21
N GLU A 250 -69.35 -49.42 -60.26
CA GLU A 250 -70.82 -49.19 -60.31
C GLU A 250 -71.43 -49.28 -61.72
N THR A 251 -70.61 -49.25 -62.77
CA THR A 251 -71.08 -49.22 -64.17
C THR A 251 -71.05 -50.57 -64.90
N PHE A 252 -70.61 -51.64 -64.23
CA PHE A 252 -70.63 -53.03 -64.71
C PHE A 252 -71.60 -53.93 -63.93
#